data_AF-A0A7C4IVS1-F1
#
_entry.id   AF-A0A7C4IVS1-F1
#
_cell.length_a   1.000
_cell.length_b   1.000
_cell.length_c   1.000
_cell.angle_alpha   90.00
_cell.angle_beta   90.00
_cell.angle_gamma   90.00
#
_symmetry.space_group_name_H-M   'P 1'
#
loop_
_entity.id
_entity.type
_entity.pdbx_description
1 polymer ?
#
loop_
_entity_poly.entity_id
_entity_poly.type
_entity_poly.pdbx_seq_one_letter_code
_entity_poly.pdbx_strand_id
1 'polypeptide(L)'
;MNEPGSPIDVVTMIGKENLQWLATEFCRETRLKDLPQQILDRVSSVNVTLRDYSRDPNAVTAIALITFAYQLGGKRQEPRYGSNDLLLLKVLAINEKKRRGENKTYDHPGWELPLFELITGKVGEAIRAAKFITNPM
;
A
#
# COMPACT_ATOMS: atom_id res chain seq x y z
N MET A 1 -5.87 28.68 15.40
CA MET A 1 -7.22 28.09 15.23
C MET A 1 -7.25 27.51 13.84
N ASN A 2 -7.41 26.19 13.70
CA ASN A 2 -7.59 25.56 12.39
C ASN A 2 -9.09 25.49 12.10
N GLU A 3 -9.53 26.06 10.98
CA GLU A 3 -10.93 26.07 10.58
C GLU A 3 -11.46 24.65 10.31
N PRO A 4 -12.69 24.33 10.73
CA PRO A 4 -13.32 23.06 10.41
C PRO A 4 -13.80 23.10 8.96
N GLY A 5 -13.08 22.43 8.05
CA GLY A 5 -13.53 22.26 6.66
C GLY A 5 -12.52 22.60 5.57
N SER A 6 -11.25 22.88 5.90
CA SER A 6 -10.22 22.95 4.86
C SER A 6 -10.17 21.63 4.09
N PRO A 7 -10.24 21.64 2.74
CA PRO A 7 -10.13 20.43 1.94
C PRO A 7 -8.87 19.68 2.34
N ILE A 8 -9.00 18.37 2.62
CA ILE A 8 -7.82 17.53 2.89
C ILE A 8 -6.99 17.55 1.61
N ASP A 9 -5.86 18.24 1.68
CA ASP A 9 -4.92 18.25 0.56
C ASP A 9 -4.18 16.91 0.53
N VAL A 10 -4.68 16.01 -0.32
CA VAL A 10 -4.12 14.68 -0.54
C VAL A 10 -2.65 14.75 -0.97
N VAL A 11 -2.24 15.79 -1.71
CA VAL A 11 -0.84 16.00 -2.11
C VAL A 11 0.02 16.27 -0.88
N THR A 12 -0.45 17.14 0.01
CA THR A 12 0.23 17.41 1.29
C THR A 12 0.28 16.16 2.18
N MET A 13 -0.81 15.38 2.22
CA MET A 13 -0.88 14.14 3.01
C MET A 13 0.11 13.08 2.51
N ILE A 14 0.18 12.82 1.20
CA ILE A 14 1.11 11.84 0.61
C ILE A 14 2.55 12.38 0.61
N GLY A 15 2.71 13.69 0.49
CA GLY A 15 3.98 14.35 0.21
C GLY A 15 4.25 14.40 -1.28
N LYS A 16 4.67 15.58 -1.78
CA LYS A 16 4.90 15.84 -3.20
C LYS A 16 5.86 14.85 -3.86
N GLU A 17 6.98 14.53 -3.20
CA GLU A 17 8.00 13.61 -3.72
C GLU A 17 7.47 12.18 -3.87
N ASN A 18 6.75 11.67 -2.87
CA ASN A 18 6.14 10.34 -2.95
C ASN A 18 5.07 10.28 -4.04
N LEU A 19 4.23 11.32 -4.16
CA LEU A 19 3.22 11.36 -5.21
C LEU A 19 3.84 11.45 -6.61
N GLN A 20 4.90 12.24 -6.77
CA GLN A 20 5.63 12.32 -8.03
C GLN A 20 6.24 10.96 -8.39
N TRP A 21 6.90 10.30 -7.44
CA TRP A 21 7.47 8.97 -7.67
C TRP A 21 6.39 7.94 -8.06
N LEU A 22 5.23 7.95 -7.38
CA LEU A 22 4.08 7.11 -7.76
C LEU A 22 3.58 7.40 -9.18
N ALA A 23 3.63 8.66 -9.62
CA ALA A 23 3.14 9.05 -10.94
C ALA A 23 4.12 8.78 -12.08
N THR A 24 5.44 8.82 -11.82
CA THR A 24 6.47 8.73 -12.88
C THR A 24 7.26 7.43 -12.87
N GLU A 25 7.53 6.85 -11.71
CA GLU A 25 8.41 5.69 -11.57
C GLU A 25 7.67 4.38 -11.30
N PHE A 26 6.48 4.45 -10.69
CA PHE A 26 5.71 3.25 -10.36
C PHE A 26 5.06 2.65 -11.63
N CYS A 27 5.55 1.48 -12.03
CA CYS A 27 5.20 0.78 -13.26
C CYS A 27 5.03 -0.73 -13.05
N ARG A 28 4.81 -1.47 -14.15
CA ARG A 28 4.56 -2.92 -14.11
C ARG A 28 5.77 -3.74 -13.71
N GLU A 29 6.96 -3.16 -13.80
CA GLU A 29 8.21 -3.81 -13.42
C GLU A 29 8.59 -3.49 -11.96
N THR A 30 7.92 -2.54 -11.32
CA THR A 30 8.23 -2.10 -9.96
C THR A 30 7.97 -3.22 -8.97
N ARG A 31 9.02 -3.63 -8.25
CA ARG A 31 8.95 -4.61 -7.16
C ARG A 31 8.94 -3.92 -5.81
N LEU A 32 8.68 -4.70 -4.77
CA LEU A 32 8.67 -4.22 -3.39
C LEU A 32 9.99 -3.56 -2.97
N LYS A 33 11.14 -4.11 -3.42
CA LYS A 33 12.47 -3.56 -3.15
C LYS A 33 12.76 -2.24 -3.86
N ASP A 34 12.00 -1.90 -4.90
CA ASP A 34 12.19 -0.67 -5.68
C ASP A 34 11.45 0.52 -5.03
N LEU A 35 10.59 0.26 -4.02
CA LEU A 35 9.87 1.32 -3.31
C LEU A 35 10.82 2.26 -2.54
N PRO A 36 10.60 3.59 -2.57
CA PRO A 36 11.32 4.55 -1.75
C PRO A 36 11.17 4.23 -0.25
N GLN A 37 12.24 4.48 0.51
CA GLN A 37 12.25 4.21 1.95
C GLN A 37 11.12 4.96 2.68
N GLN A 38 10.84 6.21 2.30
CA GLN A 38 9.80 7.01 2.91
C GLN A 38 8.39 6.41 2.70
N ILE A 39 8.11 5.86 1.51
CA ILE A 39 6.85 5.16 1.22
C ILE A 39 6.76 3.90 2.08
N LEU A 40 7.83 3.10 2.14
CA LEU A 40 7.87 1.90 2.99
C LEU A 40 7.64 2.23 4.47
N ASP A 41 8.24 3.30 4.98
CA ASP A 41 8.09 3.72 6.38
C ASP A 41 6.65 4.07 6.72
N ARG A 42 6.00 4.86 5.86
CA ARG A 42 4.59 5.24 6.02
C ARG A 42 3.67 4.03 5.95
N VAL A 43 3.82 3.22 4.91
CA VAL A 43 2.99 2.04 4.67
C VAL A 43 3.14 1.01 5.80
N SER A 44 4.36 0.77 6.28
CA SER A 44 4.61 -0.14 7.41
C SER A 44 3.97 0.34 8.72
N SER A 45 3.70 1.65 8.83
CA SER A 45 3.16 2.31 10.02
C SER A 45 1.65 2.52 9.97
N VAL A 46 0.97 2.12 8.90
CA VAL A 46 -0.50 2.26 8.76
C VAL A 46 -1.23 1.64 9.94
N ASN A 47 -2.16 2.38 10.54
CA ASN A 47 -3.05 1.81 11.54
C ASN A 47 -4.32 1.24 10.88
N VAL A 48 -4.34 -0.08 10.68
CA VAL A 48 -5.45 -0.81 10.05
C VAL A 48 -6.71 -0.93 10.91
N THR A 49 -6.69 -0.45 12.16
CA THR A 49 -7.86 -0.47 13.06
C THR A 49 -8.65 0.85 13.03
N LEU A 50 -8.19 1.83 12.24
CA LEU A 50 -8.88 3.11 12.10
C LEU A 50 -10.23 2.93 11.41
N ARG A 51 -11.23 3.69 11.88
CA ARG A 51 -12.55 3.79 11.25
C ARG A 51 -12.58 4.77 10.07
N ASP A 52 -11.69 5.76 10.09
CA ASP A 52 -11.57 6.79 9.05
C ASP A 52 -10.09 6.93 8.65
N TYR A 53 -9.76 6.39 7.47
CA TYR A 53 -8.41 6.44 6.90
C TYR A 53 -8.06 7.79 6.27
N SER A 54 -9.05 8.64 5.96
CA SER A 54 -8.82 9.88 5.20
C SER A 54 -7.97 10.91 5.96
N ARG A 55 -7.86 10.75 7.28
CA ARG A 55 -7.15 11.66 8.18
C ARG A 55 -5.75 11.19 8.55
N ASP A 56 -5.36 9.97 8.17
CA ASP A 56 -4.03 9.41 8.47
C ASP A 56 -3.12 9.50 7.24
N PRO A 57 -2.05 10.30 7.28
CA PRO A 57 -1.09 10.39 6.17
C PRO A 57 -0.51 9.04 5.76
N ASN A 58 -0.32 8.12 6.71
CA ASN A 58 0.19 6.78 6.43
C ASN A 58 -0.83 5.98 5.63
N ALA A 59 -2.09 5.95 6.10
CA ALA A 59 -3.17 5.27 5.39
C ALA A 59 -3.42 5.89 4.01
N VAL A 60 -3.45 7.22 3.88
CA VAL A 60 -3.63 7.89 2.58
C VAL A 60 -2.49 7.54 1.61
N THR A 61 -1.24 7.49 2.07
CA THR A 61 -0.09 7.06 1.25
C THR A 61 -0.26 5.61 0.79
N ALA A 62 -0.69 4.72 1.68
CA ALA A 62 -0.94 3.31 1.33
C ALA A 62 -2.11 3.14 0.35
N ILE A 63 -3.20 3.89 0.54
CA ILE A 63 -4.34 3.91 -0.38
C ILE A 63 -3.90 4.38 -1.77
N ALA A 64 -3.07 5.42 -1.86
CA ALA A 64 -2.53 5.89 -3.13
C ALA A 64 -1.72 4.78 -3.82
N LEU A 65 -0.77 4.15 -3.12
CA LEU A 65 0.02 3.05 -3.69
C LEU A 65 -0.86 1.88 -4.18
N ILE A 66 -1.87 1.48 -3.40
CA ILE A 66 -2.85 0.46 -3.81
C ILE A 66 -3.60 0.92 -5.06
N THR A 67 -4.04 2.17 -5.12
CA THR A 67 -4.78 2.72 -6.25
C THR A 67 -3.98 2.63 -7.54
N PHE A 68 -2.71 3.04 -7.52
CA PHE A 68 -1.81 2.91 -8.66
C PHE A 68 -1.59 1.44 -9.05
N ALA A 69 -1.46 0.54 -8.08
CA ALA A 69 -1.34 -0.90 -8.36
C ALA A 69 -2.58 -1.47 -9.07
N TYR A 70 -3.79 -1.11 -8.63
CA TYR A 70 -5.04 -1.51 -9.29
C TYR A 70 -5.16 -0.94 -10.71
N GLN A 71 -4.76 0.32 -10.92
CA GLN A 71 -4.71 0.94 -12.24
C GLN A 71 -3.80 0.17 -13.20
N LEU A 72 -2.58 -0.19 -12.77
CA LEU A 72 -1.65 -0.98 -13.58
C LEU A 72 -2.18 -2.38 -13.89
N GLY A 73 -2.84 -3.02 -12.92
CA GLY A 73 -3.48 -4.32 -13.05
C GLY A 73 -4.76 -4.31 -13.90
N GLY A 74 -5.26 -3.14 -14.30
CA GLY A 74 -6.52 -3.00 -15.07
C GLY A 74 -7.74 -3.49 -14.30
N LYS A 75 -7.68 -3.53 -12.96
CA LYS A 75 -8.76 -4.01 -12.09
C LYS A 75 -9.38 -2.84 -11.34
N ARG A 76 -10.69 -2.92 -11.09
CA ARG A 76 -11.37 -1.98 -10.21
C ARG A 76 -11.15 -2.37 -8.76
N GLN A 77 -10.74 -1.42 -7.93
CA GLN A 77 -10.69 -1.64 -6.49
C GLN A 77 -12.12 -1.70 -5.94
N GLU A 78 -12.44 -2.76 -5.20
CA GLU A 78 -13.72 -2.89 -4.51
C GLU A 78 -13.58 -2.40 -3.06
N PRO A 79 -14.43 -1.45 -2.60
CA PRO A 79 -14.29 -0.86 -1.27
C PRO A 79 -14.30 -1.86 -0.11
N ARG A 80 -15.05 -2.97 -0.25
CA ARG A 80 -15.12 -4.04 0.77
C ARG A 80 -13.79 -4.72 1.07
N TYR A 81 -12.83 -4.64 0.15
CA TYR A 81 -11.50 -5.24 0.33
C TYR A 81 -10.44 -4.24 0.78
N GLY A 82 -10.80 -2.95 0.98
CA GLY A 82 -9.83 -1.91 1.31
C GLY A 82 -9.00 -2.19 2.57
N SER A 83 -9.63 -2.69 3.63
CA SER A 83 -8.93 -3.07 4.88
C SER A 83 -7.96 -4.24 4.68
N ASN A 84 -8.35 -5.24 3.88
CA ASN A 84 -7.50 -6.39 3.56
C ASN A 84 -6.32 -5.98 2.68
N ASP A 85 -6.54 -5.11 1.69
CA ASP A 85 -5.48 -4.58 0.83
C ASP A 85 -4.47 -3.74 1.63
N LEU A 86 -4.95 -2.91 2.56
CA LEU A 86 -4.09 -2.15 3.47
C LEU A 86 -3.27 -3.06 4.38
N LEU A 87 -3.89 -4.10 4.95
CA LEU A 87 -3.20 -5.08 5.79
C LEU A 87 -2.13 -5.85 5.01
N LEU A 88 -2.46 -6.33 3.81
CA LEU A 88 -1.53 -7.00 2.91
C LEU A 88 -0.32 -6.10 2.64
N LEU A 89 -0.58 -4.88 2.18
CA LEU A 89 0.48 -3.95 1.82
C LEU A 89 1.34 -3.59 3.04
N LYS A 90 0.75 -3.41 4.24
CA LYS A 90 1.49 -3.21 5.49
C LYS A 90 2.43 -4.37 5.79
N VAL A 91 1.95 -5.61 5.70
CA VAL A 91 2.77 -6.81 5.94
C VAL A 91 3.92 -6.92 4.94
N LEU A 92 3.67 -6.64 3.66
CA LEU A 92 4.73 -6.60 2.64
C LEU A 92 5.80 -5.56 3.01
N ALA A 93 5.39 -4.32 3.34
CA ALA A 93 6.32 -3.26 3.69
C ALA A 93 7.16 -3.55 4.94
N ILE A 94 6.57 -4.17 5.98
CA ILE A 94 7.29 -4.59 7.19
C ILE A 94 8.38 -5.61 6.83
N ASN A 95 8.05 -6.61 6.01
CA ASN A 95 9.01 -7.62 5.60
C ASN A 95 10.14 -7.04 4.76
N GLU A 96 9.84 -6.12 3.84
CA GLU A 96 10.88 -5.46 3.05
C GLU A 96 11.80 -4.59 3.91
N LYS A 97 11.25 -3.84 4.86
CA LYS A 97 12.06 -3.05 5.81
C LYS A 97 12.99 -3.94 6.62
N LYS A 98 12.47 -5.05 7.14
CA LYS A 98 13.27 -6.03 7.89
C LYS A 98 14.38 -6.58 7.01
N ARG A 99 14.07 -6.97 5.78
CA ARG A 99 15.06 -7.48 4.82
C ARG A 99 16.18 -6.47 4.54
N ARG A 100 15.84 -5.19 4.31
CA ARG A 100 16.82 -4.11 4.11
C ARG A 100 17.71 -3.92 5.34
N GLY A 101 17.12 -3.88 6.53
CA GLY A 101 17.86 -3.70 7.78
C GLY A 101 18.79 -4.88 8.11
N GLU A 102 18.40 -6.10 7.75
CA GLU A 102 19.20 -7.32 7.97
C GLU A 102 20.15 -7.64 6.80
N ASN A 103 20.11 -6.84 5.72
CA ASN A 103 20.83 -7.08 4.46
C ASN A 103 20.65 -8.51 3.90
N LYS A 104 19.45 -9.06 4.02
CA LYS A 104 19.12 -10.42 3.57
C LYS A 104 18.57 -10.46 2.14
N THR A 105 18.74 -11.60 1.50
CA THR A 105 17.99 -11.95 0.28
C THR A 105 16.56 -12.36 0.63
N TYR A 106 15.66 -12.34 -0.34
CA TYR A 106 14.34 -12.93 -0.14
C TYR A 106 14.43 -14.46 -0.10
N ASP A 107 13.74 -15.07 0.86
CA ASP A 107 13.72 -16.53 1.02
C ASP A 107 12.70 -17.22 0.09
N HIS A 108 11.89 -16.45 -0.64
CA HIS A 108 10.84 -16.98 -1.50
C HIS A 108 10.77 -16.21 -2.83
N PRO A 109 10.69 -16.90 -3.99
CA PRO A 109 10.73 -16.25 -5.32
C PRO A 109 9.57 -15.29 -5.56
N GLY A 110 8.43 -15.51 -4.88
CA GLY A 110 7.28 -14.60 -4.95
C GLY A 110 7.58 -13.16 -4.53
N TRP A 111 8.63 -12.90 -3.75
CA TRP A 111 9.02 -11.54 -3.36
C TRP A 111 9.66 -10.72 -4.50
N GLU A 112 10.11 -11.39 -5.57
CA GLU A 112 10.63 -10.73 -6.77
C GLU A 112 9.51 -10.39 -7.78
N LEU A 113 8.26 -10.77 -7.50
CA LEU A 113 7.14 -10.39 -8.35
C LEU A 113 6.90 -8.87 -8.29
N PRO A 114 6.41 -8.28 -9.39
CA PRO A 114 5.94 -6.91 -9.38
C PRO A 114 4.93 -6.66 -8.27
N LEU A 115 5.01 -5.49 -7.63
CA LEU A 115 4.15 -5.16 -6.50
C LEU A 115 2.66 -5.16 -6.89
N PHE A 116 2.36 -4.70 -8.12
CA PHE A 116 0.99 -4.71 -8.60
C PHE A 116 0.44 -6.14 -8.75
N GLU A 117 1.28 -7.14 -9.10
CA GLU A 117 0.87 -8.55 -9.16
C GLU A 117 0.66 -9.15 -7.76
N LEU A 118 1.50 -8.77 -6.79
CA LEU A 118 1.32 -9.18 -5.40
C LEU A 118 -0.01 -8.67 -4.83
N ILE A 119 -0.39 -7.44 -5.18
CA ILE A 119 -1.63 -6.82 -4.73
C ILE A 119 -2.82 -7.33 -5.56
N THR A 120 -2.78 -7.25 -6.88
CA THR A 120 -3.96 -7.43 -7.74
C THR A 120 -4.08 -8.84 -8.33
N GLY A 121 -3.00 -9.61 -8.35
CA GLY A 121 -2.94 -10.97 -8.89
C GLY A 121 -3.44 -12.03 -7.91
N LYS A 122 -3.09 -13.29 -8.17
CA LYS A 122 -3.60 -14.46 -7.45
C LYS A 122 -3.34 -14.41 -5.94
N VAL A 123 -2.19 -13.87 -5.52
CA VAL A 123 -1.83 -13.75 -4.10
C VAL A 123 -2.80 -12.82 -3.37
N GLY A 124 -3.00 -11.61 -3.90
CA GLY A 124 -3.94 -10.67 -3.31
C GLY A 124 -5.39 -11.14 -3.39
N GLU A 125 -5.79 -11.83 -4.47
CA GLU A 125 -7.11 -12.46 -4.55
C GLU A 125 -7.33 -13.52 -3.46
N ALA A 126 -6.35 -14.39 -3.23
CA ALA A 126 -6.41 -15.39 -2.16
C ALA A 126 -6.54 -14.74 -0.78
N ILE A 127 -5.81 -13.65 -0.53
CA ILE A 127 -5.89 -12.90 0.73
C ILE A 127 -7.25 -12.22 0.88
N ARG A 128 -7.82 -11.65 -0.18
CA ARG A 128 -9.19 -11.08 -0.13
C ARG A 128 -10.27 -12.12 0.13
N ALA A 129 -10.08 -13.34 -0.37
CA ALA A 129 -10.98 -14.46 -0.14
C ALA A 129 -10.87 -15.04 1.28
N ALA A 130 -9.79 -14.74 2.01
CA ALA A 130 -9.63 -15.15 3.40
C ALA A 130 -10.60 -14.39 4.32
N LYS A 131 -11.29 -15.12 5.21
CA LYS A 131 -12.13 -14.53 6.25
C LYS A 131 -11.25 -13.82 7.27
N PHE A 132 -11.32 -12.49 7.29
CA PHE A 132 -10.77 -11.69 8.39
C PHE A 132 -11.91 -11.13 9.24
N ILE A 133 -11.63 -10.88 10.53
CA ILE A 133 -12.59 -10.26 11.47
C ILE A 133 -13.15 -8.94 10.93
N THR A 134 -12.40 -8.26 10.06
CA THR A 134 -12.74 -6.98 9.41
C THR A 134 -13.63 -7.11 8.17
N ASN A 135 -13.95 -8.32 7.71
CA ASN A 135 -14.81 -8.56 6.54
C ASN A 135 -15.65 -9.86 6.74
N PRO A 136 -16.79 -9.79 7.46
CA PRO A 136 -17.73 -10.89 7.50
C PRO A 136 -18.44 -10.99 6.14
N MET A 137 -18.35 -12.15 5.49
CA MET A 137 -19.06 -12.44 4.23
C MET A 137 -20.58 -12.33 4.39
#